data_AF-A0A5D5ASW0-F1
#
_entry.id   AF-A0A5D5ASW0-F1
#
_cell.length_a   1.000
_cell.length_b   1.000
_cell.length_c   1.000
_cell.angle_alpha   90.00
_cell.angle_beta   90.00
_cell.angle_gamma   90.00
#
_symmetry.space_group_name_H-M   'P 1'
#
loop_
_entity.id
_entity.type
_entity.pdbx_description
1 polymer ?
#
loop_
_entity_poly.entity_id
_entity_poly.type
_entity_poly.pdbx_seq_one_letter_code
_entity_poly.pdbx_strand_id
1 'polypeptide(L)'
;MGYACPVCDVEQADAEHLANHLAVTASLGRRDHLEWLEEHAPEWSDCSPTELGEIVAEHAPEIETPAFEGASHDTEPGRPPGFEAGLAEQSRRSGRGELTEEAAGVLEEARELTRRMEVGGDADEHGGGGSDAGESGDRDQSSDDADGSA
;
A
#
# COMPACT_ATOMS: atom_id res chain seq x y z
N MET A 1 13.35 13.98 12.46
CA MET A 1 14.08 13.48 13.65
C MET A 1 13.65 12.04 13.81
N GLY A 2 14.58 11.10 13.91
CA GLY A 2 14.23 9.70 14.06
C GLY A 2 13.96 9.32 15.51
N TYR A 3 13.28 8.21 15.71
CA TYR A 3 12.95 7.69 17.03
C TYR A 3 13.22 6.19 17.08
N ALA A 4 13.70 5.68 18.21
CA ALA A 4 13.77 4.24 18.43
C ALA A 4 12.53 3.77 19.19
N CYS A 5 11.97 2.64 18.75
CA CYS A 5 10.84 2.02 19.43
C CYS A 5 11.27 1.59 20.85
N PRO A 6 10.58 2.03 21.92
CA PRO A 6 10.98 1.74 23.31
C PRO A 6 10.81 0.26 23.70
N VAL A 7 10.14 -0.54 22.88
CA VAL A 7 9.85 -1.96 23.15
C VAL A 7 10.81 -2.90 22.42
N CYS A 8 11.20 -2.57 21.18
CA CYS A 8 12.02 -3.45 20.34
C CYS A 8 13.25 -2.79 19.74
N ASP A 9 13.55 -1.55 20.11
CA ASP A 9 14.71 -0.76 19.68
C ASP A 9 14.81 -0.53 18.16
N VAL A 10 13.74 -0.80 17.42
CA VAL A 10 13.70 -0.56 15.96
C VAL A 10 13.71 0.94 15.69
N GLU A 11 14.64 1.37 14.84
CA GLU A 11 14.79 2.75 14.39
C GLU A 11 13.68 3.13 13.41
N GLN A 12 13.05 4.28 13.63
CA GLN A 12 11.96 4.84 12.84
C GLN A 12 12.34 6.20 12.29
N ALA A 13 11.89 6.51 11.08
CA ALA A 13 12.26 7.74 10.37
C ALA A 13 11.76 9.01 11.06
N ASP A 14 10.55 8.94 11.62
CA ASP A 14 9.88 10.03 12.32
C ASP A 14 8.82 9.51 13.31
N ALA A 15 8.21 10.43 14.04
CA ALA A 15 7.21 10.16 15.07
C ALA A 15 5.95 9.46 14.51
N GLU A 16 5.53 9.77 13.29
CA GLU A 16 4.37 9.14 12.66
C GLU A 16 4.67 7.67 12.30
N HIS A 17 5.87 7.39 11.79
CA HIS A 17 6.32 6.03 11.54
C HIS A 17 6.44 5.22 12.84
N LEU A 18 6.89 5.84 13.93
CA LEU A 18 6.90 5.21 15.25
C LEU A 18 5.47 4.87 15.73
N ALA A 19 4.54 5.82 15.63
CA ALA A 19 3.14 5.59 15.99
C ALA A 19 2.52 4.45 15.18
N ASN A 20 2.75 4.42 13.87
CA ASN A 20 2.24 3.37 13.00
C ASN A 20 2.85 2.00 13.35
N HIS A 21 4.17 1.95 13.60
CA HIS A 21 4.84 0.73 14.05
C HIS A 21 4.20 0.18 15.33
N LEU A 22 3.97 1.02 16.34
CA LEU A 22 3.35 0.63 17.61
C LEU A 22 1.89 0.18 17.41
N ALA A 23 1.08 0.96 16.67
CA ALA A 23 -0.33 0.64 16.45
C ALA A 23 -0.54 -0.67 15.68
N VAL A 24 0.24 -0.91 14.61
CA VAL A 24 0.16 -2.14 13.83
C VAL A 24 0.66 -3.34 14.64
N THR A 25 1.78 -3.21 15.35
CA THR A 25 2.31 -4.32 16.15
C THR A 25 1.40 -4.69 17.33
N ALA A 26 0.80 -3.70 17.99
CA ALA A 26 -0.24 -3.93 18.99
C ALA A 26 -1.48 -4.60 18.39
N SER A 27 -1.94 -4.16 17.22
CA SER A 27 -3.06 -4.75 16.49
C SER A 27 -2.80 -6.21 16.07
N LEU A 28 -1.54 -6.58 15.82
CA LEU A 28 -1.11 -7.95 15.55
C LEU A 28 -1.01 -8.83 16.83
N GLY A 29 -1.37 -8.29 18.00
CA GLY A 29 -1.38 -9.02 19.26
C GLY A 29 -0.03 -9.12 19.95
N ARG A 30 0.93 -8.23 19.63
CA ARG A 30 2.21 -8.16 20.33
C ARG A 30 2.02 -7.44 21.66
N ARG A 31 1.83 -8.24 22.71
CA ARG A 31 1.46 -7.77 24.05
C ARG A 31 2.37 -6.69 24.61
N ASP A 32 3.68 -6.80 24.42
CA ASP A 32 4.62 -5.79 24.94
C ASP A 32 4.38 -4.41 24.31
N HIS A 33 3.97 -4.35 23.04
CA HIS A 33 3.68 -3.10 22.34
C HIS A 33 2.29 -2.55 22.72
N LEU A 34 1.32 -3.46 22.92
CA LEU A 34 0.00 -3.09 23.39
C LEU A 34 0.03 -2.56 24.83
N GLU A 35 0.71 -3.26 25.75
CA GLU A 35 0.83 -2.87 27.15
C GLU A 35 1.53 -1.51 27.28
N TRP A 36 2.56 -1.27 26.46
CA TRP A 36 3.22 0.04 26.40
C TRP A 36 2.28 1.15 25.89
N LEU A 37 1.51 0.88 24.83
CA LEU A 37 0.53 1.82 24.30
C LEU A 37 -0.62 2.09 25.29
N GLU A 38 -1.14 1.07 25.96
CA GLU A 38 -2.20 1.24 26.97
C GLU A 38 -1.74 2.08 28.18
N GLU A 39 -0.45 2.02 28.53
CA GLU A 39 0.14 2.82 29.62
C GLU A 39 0.34 4.29 29.23
N HIS A 40 0.84 4.56 28.03
CA HIS A 40 1.25 5.91 27.61
C HIS A 40 0.20 6.64 26.77
N ALA A 41 -0.62 5.90 26.03
CA ALA A 41 -1.64 6.42 25.12
C ALA A 41 -2.88 5.49 25.12
N PRO A 42 -3.68 5.45 26.20
CA PRO A 42 -4.82 4.54 26.32
C PRO A 42 -5.88 4.72 25.22
N GLU A 43 -5.94 5.90 24.61
CA GLU A 43 -6.87 6.25 23.51
C GLU A 43 -6.23 6.07 22.12
N TRP A 44 -5.10 5.36 22.01
CA TRP A 44 -4.32 5.22 20.77
C TRP A 44 -5.13 4.70 19.58
N SER A 45 -6.18 3.90 19.83
CA SER A 45 -7.02 3.34 18.78
C SER A 45 -7.91 4.39 18.10
N ASP A 46 -8.18 5.52 18.75
CA ASP A 46 -9.00 6.61 18.23
C ASP A 46 -8.15 7.78 17.72
N CYS A 47 -6.84 7.79 18.02
CA CYS A 47 -5.90 8.81 17.55
C CYS A 47 -5.51 8.58 16.08
N SER A 48 -5.32 9.68 15.34
CA SER A 48 -4.63 9.61 14.05
C SER A 48 -3.14 9.28 14.23
N PRO A 49 -2.44 8.76 13.19
CA PRO A 49 -1.02 8.48 13.27
C PRO A 49 -0.16 9.69 13.65
N THR A 50 -0.55 10.89 13.22
CA THR A 50 0.15 12.13 13.55
C THR A 50 -0.04 12.49 15.02
N GLU A 51 -1.29 12.47 15.53
CA GLU A 51 -1.60 12.76 16.94
C GLU A 51 -0.96 11.73 17.87
N LEU A 52 -1.04 10.45 17.52
CA LEU A 52 -0.37 9.39 18.26
C LEU A 52 1.15 9.58 18.23
N GLY A 53 1.69 10.00 17.08
CA GLY A 53 3.09 10.35 16.89
C GLY A 53 3.60 11.37 17.90
N GLU A 54 2.85 12.46 18.10
CA GLU A 54 3.20 13.50 19.07
C GLU A 54 3.27 12.94 20.49
N ILE A 55 2.29 12.13 20.89
CA ILE A 55 2.25 11.50 22.22
C ILE A 55 3.42 10.54 22.41
N VAL A 56 3.65 9.64 21.45
CA VAL A 56 4.71 8.62 21.59
C VAL A 56 6.11 9.22 21.48
N ALA A 57 6.28 10.33 20.76
CA ALA A 57 7.55 11.05 20.65
C ALA A 57 8.01 11.66 21.98
N GLU A 58 7.10 12.01 22.89
CA GLU A 58 7.46 12.48 24.24
C GLU A 58 8.08 11.37 25.11
N HIS A 59 7.77 10.12 24.81
CA HIS A 59 8.18 8.95 25.59
C HIS A 59 9.26 8.10 24.91
N ALA A 60 9.49 8.31 23.60
CA ALA A 60 10.46 7.55 22.83
C ALA A 60 11.82 8.26 22.75
N PRO A 61 12.93 7.51 22.81
CA PRO A 61 14.26 8.08 22.62
C PRO A 61 14.44 8.64 21.20
N GLU A 62 14.71 9.94 21.13
CA GLU A 62 15.15 10.61 19.91
C GLU A 62 16.54 10.10 19.50
N ILE A 63 16.67 9.75 18.22
CA ILE A 63 17.92 9.28 17.64
C ILE A 63 18.24 10.04 16.35
N GLU A 64 19.53 10.22 16.09
CA GLU A 64 20.01 10.70 14.80
C GLU A 64 19.91 9.56 13.79
N THR A 65 18.73 9.36 13.21
CA THR A 65 18.63 8.49 12.04
C THR A 65 19.30 9.18 10.86
N PRO A 66 20.06 8.44 10.02
CA PRO A 66 20.39 8.96 8.70
C PRO A 66 19.07 9.32 8.04
N ALA A 67 18.96 10.55 7.52
CA ALA A 67 17.81 10.91 6.71
C ALA A 67 17.70 9.83 5.64
N PHE A 68 16.65 9.02 5.71
CA PHE A 68 16.25 8.26 4.54
C PHE A 68 15.74 9.35 3.61
N GLU A 69 16.66 9.94 2.84
CA GLU A 69 16.32 10.80 1.71
C GLU A 69 15.22 10.04 1.01
N GLY A 70 14.01 10.62 1.07
CA GLY A 70 12.85 10.01 0.48
C GLY A 70 13.30 9.52 -0.89
N ALA A 71 13.03 8.25 -1.18
CA ALA A 71 13.06 7.78 -2.53
C ALA A 71 11.98 8.57 -3.28
N SER A 72 12.28 9.84 -3.56
CA SER A 72 11.76 10.58 -4.68
C SER A 72 11.85 9.56 -5.80
N HIS A 73 10.68 9.23 -6.33
CA HIS A 73 10.51 8.43 -7.53
C HIS A 73 11.09 9.19 -8.74
N ASP A 74 12.35 9.60 -8.63
CA ASP A 74 13.12 10.31 -9.62
C ASP A 74 14.43 9.53 -9.75
N THR A 75 14.33 8.48 -10.56
CA THR A 75 15.44 7.70 -11.15
C THR A 75 16.44 7.05 -10.16
N GLU A 76 16.09 5.82 -9.73
CA GLU A 76 16.96 4.72 -9.25
C GLU A 76 18.35 5.06 -8.68
N PRO A 77 18.48 5.28 -7.36
CA PRO A 77 19.76 5.17 -6.67
C PRO A 77 20.01 3.69 -6.33
N GLY A 78 20.36 2.88 -7.33
CA GLY A 78 20.69 1.47 -7.05
C GLY A 78 20.66 0.49 -8.20
N ARG A 79 20.27 0.87 -9.43
CA ARG A 79 20.40 -0.06 -10.55
C ARG A 79 21.86 -0.14 -10.97
N PRO A 80 22.58 -1.25 -10.72
CA PRO A 80 23.88 -1.43 -11.34
C PRO A 80 23.67 -1.35 -12.86
N PRO A 81 24.52 -0.63 -13.60
CA PRO A 81 24.47 -0.63 -15.07
C PRO A 81 24.78 -2.05 -15.53
N GLY A 82 23.73 -2.84 -15.70
CA GLY A 82 23.86 -4.28 -15.86
C GLY A 82 22.92 -5.15 -15.05
N PHE A 83 21.96 -4.64 -14.26
CA PHE A 83 20.90 -5.52 -13.73
C PHE A 83 20.12 -6.17 -14.89
N GLU A 84 19.78 -5.39 -15.91
CA GLU A 84 19.07 -5.89 -17.09
C GLU A 84 19.96 -6.83 -17.92
N ALA A 85 21.24 -6.48 -18.09
CA ALA A 85 22.22 -7.34 -18.75
C ALA A 85 22.49 -8.63 -17.96
N GLY A 86 22.52 -8.55 -16.63
CA GLY A 86 22.72 -9.66 -15.71
C GLY A 86 21.49 -10.55 -15.57
N LEU A 87 20.28 -9.99 -15.69
CA LEU A 87 19.04 -10.73 -15.81
C LEU A 87 18.94 -11.41 -17.18
N ALA A 88 19.32 -10.74 -18.26
CA ALA A 88 19.41 -11.33 -19.60
C ALA A 88 20.46 -12.45 -19.66
N GLU A 89 21.61 -12.27 -19.00
CA GLU A 89 22.67 -13.28 -18.90
C GLU A 89 22.26 -14.45 -17.99
N GLN A 90 21.49 -14.21 -16.91
CA GLN A 90 20.89 -15.27 -16.09
C GLN A 90 19.73 -15.99 -16.79
N SER A 91 18.99 -15.31 -17.65
CA SER A 91 17.98 -15.94 -18.50
C SER A 91 18.62 -16.82 -19.57
N ARG A 92 19.76 -16.39 -20.14
CA ARG A 92 20.56 -17.18 -21.09
C ARG A 92 21.31 -18.33 -20.43
N ARG A 93 21.81 -18.13 -19.21
CA ARG A 93 22.29 -19.19 -18.33
C ARG A 93 21.09 -19.81 -17.62
N SER A 94 20.23 -20.46 -18.39
CA SER A 94 19.13 -21.29 -17.88
C SER A 94 19.72 -22.41 -17.01
N GLY A 95 20.05 -22.06 -15.77
CA GLY A 95 20.40 -22.94 -14.66
C GLY A 95 19.17 -23.28 -13.86
N ARG A 96 18.00 -23.31 -14.51
CA ARG A 96 16.86 -24.06 -14.01
C ARG A 96 17.19 -25.49 -14.37
N GLY A 97 17.57 -26.30 -13.36
CA GLY A 97 17.86 -27.71 -13.53
C GLY A 97 16.86 -28.35 -14.48
N GLU A 98 17.37 -29.27 -15.30
CA GLU A 98 16.66 -30.00 -16.36
C GLU A 98 15.17 -30.11 -16.02
N LEU A 99 14.34 -29.28 -16.66
CA LEU A 99 12.90 -29.32 -16.41
C LEU A 99 12.46 -30.75 -16.72
N THR A 100 12.00 -31.46 -15.69
CA THR A 100 11.42 -32.79 -15.88
C THR A 100 10.30 -32.70 -16.91
N GLU A 101 10.11 -33.74 -17.71
CA GLU A 101 9.11 -33.78 -18.78
C GLU A 101 7.71 -33.38 -18.28
N GLU A 102 7.35 -33.77 -17.07
CA GLU A 102 6.11 -33.36 -16.39
C GLU A 102 6.00 -31.84 -16.19
N ALA A 103 7.05 -31.21 -15.67
CA ALA A 103 7.09 -29.75 -15.47
C ALA A 103 7.07 -28.97 -16.79
N ALA A 104 7.63 -29.54 -17.86
CA ALA A 104 7.53 -28.97 -19.20
C ALA A 104 6.09 -29.03 -19.73
N GLY A 105 5.40 -30.16 -19.51
CA GLY A 105 3.99 -30.34 -19.88
C GLY A 105 3.06 -29.34 -19.20
N VAL A 106 3.17 -29.19 -17.87
CA VAL A 106 2.34 -28.24 -17.10
C VAL A 106 2.51 -26.80 -17.59
N LEU A 107 3.72 -26.40 -17.96
CA LEU A 107 3.99 -25.06 -18.49
C LEU A 107 3.43 -24.86 -19.91
N GLU A 108 3.36 -25.92 -20.71
CA GLU A 108 2.73 -25.89 -22.03
C GLU A 108 1.20 -25.79 -21.92
N GLU A 109 0.58 -26.59 -21.06
CA GLU A 109 -0.87 -26.55 -20.79
C GLU A 109 -1.30 -25.17 -20.27
N ALA A 110 -0.53 -24.58 -19.35
CA ALA A 110 -0.80 -23.23 -18.85
C ALA A 110 -0.78 -22.19 -19.98
N ARG A 111 0.16 -22.29 -20.93
CA ARG A 111 0.26 -21.38 -22.08
C ARG A 111 -0.91 -21.55 -23.04
N GLU A 112 -1.40 -22.78 -23.24
CA GLU A 112 -2.56 -23.05 -24.08
C GLU A 112 -3.83 -22.45 -23.48
N LEU A 113 -4.03 -22.59 -22.17
CA LEU A 113 -5.12 -21.96 -21.42
C LEU A 113 -5.12 -20.44 -21.59
N THR A 114 -3.95 -19.79 -21.44
CA THR A 114 -3.81 -18.35 -21.67
C THR A 114 -4.18 -17.97 -23.10
N ARG A 115 -3.66 -18.68 -24.11
CA ARG A 115 -3.97 -18.41 -25.52
C ARG A 115 -5.47 -18.56 -25.81
N ARG A 116 -6.13 -19.54 -25.19
CA ARG A 116 -7.58 -19.76 -25.35
C ARG A 116 -8.40 -18.62 -24.74
N MET A 117 -7.96 -18.07 -23.61
CA MET A 117 -8.59 -16.90 -23.00
C MET A 117 -8.40 -15.64 -23.85
N GLU A 118 -7.22 -15.45 -24.45
CA GLU A 118 -6.93 -14.31 -25.35
C GLU A 118 -7.77 -14.37 -26.63
N VAL A 119 -7.89 -15.55 -27.26
CA VAL A 119 -8.69 -15.73 -28.49
C VAL A 119 -10.20 -15.68 -28.22
N GLY A 120 -10.64 -15.97 -26.99
CA GLY A 120 -12.05 -15.89 -26.60
C GLY A 120 -12.57 -14.49 -26.27
N GLY A 121 -11.70 -13.48 -26.19
CA GLY A 121 -12.05 -12.10 -25.82
C GLY A 121 -12.42 -11.17 -26.99
N ASP A 122 -12.11 -11.55 -28.24
CA ASP A 122 -12.32 -10.73 -29.45
C ASP A 122 -13.66 -10.99 -30.15
N ALA A 123 -14.60 -11.69 -29.51
CA ALA A 123 -15.91 -12.04 -30.08
C ALA A 123 -17.10 -11.26 -29.49
N ASP A 124 -16.87 -10.07 -28.93
CA ASP A 124 -17.95 -9.18 -28.45
C ASP A 124 -17.70 -7.70 -28.84
N GLU A 125 -17.56 -7.45 -30.15
CA GLU A 125 -17.79 -6.12 -30.71
C GLU A 125 -18.95 -6.18 -31.70
N HIS A 126 -20.21 -6.07 -31.21
CA HIS A 126 -21.30 -5.46 -31.98
C HIS A 126 -22.51 -5.06 -31.12
N GLY A 127 -22.55 -3.77 -30.74
CA GLY A 127 -23.71 -2.90 -30.95
C GLY A 127 -24.93 -3.05 -30.03
N GLY A 128 -25.17 -2.04 -29.18
CA GLY A 128 -26.40 -1.99 -28.39
C GLY A 128 -26.70 -0.67 -27.69
N GLY A 129 -26.65 0.45 -28.41
CA GLY A 129 -27.50 1.64 -28.23
C GLY A 129 -27.72 2.19 -26.82
N GLY A 130 -26.96 3.23 -26.47
CA GLY A 130 -27.34 4.16 -25.42
C GLY A 130 -28.62 4.94 -25.80
N SER A 131 -29.61 4.91 -24.93
CA SER A 131 -30.72 5.86 -24.87
C SER A 131 -31.24 5.89 -23.44
N ASP A 132 -30.50 6.59 -22.57
CA ASP A 132 -31.02 7.04 -21.28
C ASP A 132 -31.88 8.29 -21.55
N ALA A 133 -33.16 8.05 -21.81
CA ALA A 133 -34.16 9.10 -21.84
C ALA A 133 -34.62 9.36 -20.40
N GLY A 134 -33.80 10.11 -19.67
CA GLY A 134 -34.14 10.65 -18.36
C GLY A 134 -35.33 11.60 -18.48
N GLU A 135 -36.46 11.16 -17.93
CA GLU A 135 -37.72 11.88 -17.78
C GLU A 135 -37.52 13.21 -17.04
N SER A 136 -37.72 14.34 -17.72
CA SER A 136 -37.79 15.66 -17.09
C SER A 136 -39.08 15.78 -16.27
N GLY A 137 -39.00 15.38 -15.00
CA GLY A 137 -40.00 15.65 -13.98
C GLY A 137 -39.97 17.10 -13.53
N ASP A 138 -40.87 17.90 -14.11
CA ASP A 138 -41.36 19.16 -13.57
C ASP A 138 -41.91 18.98 -12.14
N ARG A 139 -41.45 19.81 -11.17
CA ARG A 139 -42.27 20.32 -10.05
C ARG A 139 -41.56 21.38 -9.20
N ASP A 140 -42.02 22.60 -9.44
CA ASP A 140 -42.17 23.74 -8.54
C ASP A 140 -42.23 23.42 -7.03
N GLN A 141 -41.47 24.19 -6.24
CA GLN A 141 -41.93 24.74 -4.96
C GLN A 141 -41.03 25.90 -4.51
N SER A 142 -41.61 27.10 -4.61
CA SER A 142 -41.12 28.31 -3.95
C SER A 142 -41.44 28.28 -2.45
N SER A 143 -40.50 28.68 -1.60
CA SER A 143 -40.80 29.43 -0.37
C SER A 143 -39.54 30.16 0.13
N ASP A 144 -39.61 31.48 0.10
CA ASP A 144 -38.89 32.41 0.95
C ASP A 144 -38.82 31.94 2.41
N ASP A 145 -37.69 32.15 3.08
CA ASP A 145 -37.68 32.78 4.40
C ASP A 145 -36.30 33.41 4.67
N ALA A 146 -36.34 34.69 5.03
CA ALA A 146 -35.20 35.56 5.27
C ALA A 146 -34.65 35.36 6.69
N ASP A 147 -33.35 35.07 6.81
CA ASP A 147 -32.65 35.00 8.09
C ASP A 147 -32.34 36.42 8.60
N GLY A 148 -33.11 36.84 9.60
CA GLY A 148 -32.92 38.09 10.33
C GLY A 148 -31.92 37.91 11.48
N SER A 149 -30.81 38.65 11.41
CA SER A 149 -29.84 38.76 12.50
C SER A 149 -30.42 39.47 13.72
N ALA A 150 -30.16 38.93 14.91
CA ALA A 150 -30.32 39.59 16.20
C ALA A 150 -29.05 39.40 17.04
#